data_AF-A0A846QBB5-F1
#
_entry.id   AF-A0A846QBB5-F1
#
_cell.length_a   1.000
_cell.length_b   1.000
_cell.length_c   1.000
_cell.angle_alpha   90.00
_cell.angle_beta   90.00
_cell.angle_gamma   90.00
#
_symmetry.space_group_name_H-M   'P 1'
#
loop_
_entity.id
_entity.type
_entity.pdbx_description
1 polymer ?
#
loop_
_entity_poly.entity_id
_entity_poly.type
_entity_poly.pdbx_seq_one_letter_code
_entity_poly.pdbx_strand_id
1 'polypeptide(L)'
;MKVISFVLGLLIFVPVSYAFSEEYEDAKIYWKDEIVSPNSFAKITVEDNDMNHKEYPHFADKLSIIVWSDSSQDPIELELVETGIFTGMFSGKIYISDSQGQGKSLFVNSGDFIYAKYIDSTTTTGSQIDATAAAVVKVSGKDMTEFLEKLDPSMRPPTKSQVPEWIKNNALWWGQGQIDDSSFVEGIQFLIREKILEVSPPSDKSQRSENIPDWIKTNALWWAQGQTSDQEFISAIGHLIGLGIISIEPEVSSQDSKPKSTIGVDPELEKCKEITKAYERLNCEKEAKFKANVAWYKENADAYDVGPITFFYPGLGTPGNTFEINSSGQALLYIRMLVENNSSENVSLFCSGPSVCNYDIWNGQKVFKYSSQDFTSGQIVLKQGDQKEFNMFFGPNIGYGGTEFEYDSSKEYFFRISEPWGSFNIPLKLQN
;
A
#
# COMPACT_ATOMS: atom_id res chain seq x y z
N MET A 1 -3.91 -70.53 -32.17
CA MET A 1 -2.98 -69.38 -32.17
C MET A 1 -3.80 -68.12 -32.37
N LYS A 2 -3.99 -67.33 -31.31
CA LYS A 2 -4.84 -66.13 -31.30
C LYS A 2 -4.02 -64.92 -31.76
N VAL A 3 -4.53 -64.21 -32.75
CA VAL A 3 -4.01 -62.93 -33.26
C VAL A 3 -4.57 -61.81 -32.39
N ILE A 4 -3.71 -60.98 -31.81
CA ILE A 4 -4.11 -59.79 -31.05
C ILE A 4 -3.84 -58.57 -31.95
N SER A 5 -4.90 -57.94 -32.43
CA SER A 5 -4.84 -56.65 -33.12
C SER A 5 -4.74 -55.51 -32.11
N PHE A 6 -3.70 -54.68 -32.22
CA PHE A 6 -3.60 -53.41 -31.52
C PHE A 6 -4.33 -52.33 -32.34
N VAL A 7 -5.40 -51.78 -31.79
CA VAL A 7 -6.07 -50.59 -32.35
C VAL A 7 -5.41 -49.36 -31.75
N LEU A 8 -4.73 -48.58 -32.59
CA LEU A 8 -4.10 -47.31 -32.22
C LEU A 8 -5.18 -46.22 -32.18
N GLY A 9 -5.59 -45.81 -30.98
CA GLY A 9 -6.53 -44.70 -30.79
C GLY A 9 -5.87 -43.36 -31.04
N LEU A 10 -6.30 -42.66 -32.09
CA LEU A 10 -5.88 -41.30 -32.43
C LEU A 10 -6.57 -40.31 -31.47
N LEU A 11 -5.84 -39.77 -30.50
CA LEU A 11 -6.32 -38.70 -29.61
C LEU A 11 -6.30 -37.37 -30.36
N ILE A 12 -7.47 -36.91 -30.78
CA ILE A 12 -7.67 -35.57 -31.36
C ILE A 12 -7.67 -34.58 -30.18
N PHE A 13 -6.57 -33.83 -30.02
CA PHE A 13 -6.54 -32.66 -29.16
C PHE A 13 -7.34 -31.53 -29.83
N VAL A 14 -8.53 -31.26 -29.31
CA VAL A 14 -9.27 -30.03 -29.63
C VAL A 14 -8.62 -28.91 -28.81
N PRO A 15 -8.09 -27.84 -29.42
CA PRO A 15 -7.64 -26.70 -28.65
C PRO A 15 -8.88 -26.02 -28.08
N VAL A 16 -9.09 -26.18 -26.77
CA VAL A 16 -10.03 -25.34 -26.03
C VAL A 16 -9.36 -23.97 -25.94
N SER A 17 -9.79 -23.04 -26.78
CA SER A 17 -9.49 -21.62 -26.58
C SER A 17 -10.14 -21.20 -25.25
N TYR A 18 -9.34 -21.06 -24.20
CA TYR A 18 -9.77 -20.33 -23.02
C TYR A 18 -9.86 -18.85 -23.43
N ALA A 19 -11.06 -18.41 -23.79
CA ALA A 19 -11.39 -17.01 -23.73
C ALA A 19 -11.42 -16.64 -22.25
N PHE A 20 -10.48 -15.80 -21.80
CA PHE A 20 -10.62 -15.11 -20.53
C PHE A 20 -11.88 -14.24 -20.66
N SER A 21 -12.94 -14.51 -19.90
CA SER A 21 -13.96 -13.49 -19.70
C SER A 21 -13.36 -12.43 -18.78
N GLU A 22 -13.25 -11.19 -19.26
CA GLU A 22 -13.04 -10.06 -18.36
C GLU A 22 -14.20 -10.07 -17.36
N GLU A 23 -13.88 -10.21 -16.08
CA GLU A 23 -14.87 -10.03 -15.00
C GLU A 23 -15.09 -8.53 -14.85
N TYR A 24 -16.27 -8.07 -15.22
CA TYR A 24 -16.70 -6.69 -15.02
C TYR A 24 -16.83 -6.37 -13.52
N GLU A 25 -16.62 -5.13 -13.09
CA GLU A 25 -16.70 -4.72 -11.67
C GLU A 25 -17.72 -3.59 -11.46
N ASP A 26 -18.67 -3.80 -10.55
CA ASP A 26 -19.72 -2.80 -10.27
C ASP A 26 -19.13 -1.43 -9.85
N ALA A 27 -19.53 -0.37 -10.54
CA ALA A 27 -19.01 0.97 -10.28
C ALA A 27 -19.45 1.57 -8.94
N LYS A 28 -18.58 2.39 -8.34
CA LYS A 28 -18.87 3.19 -7.14
C LYS A 28 -18.85 4.67 -7.46
N ILE A 29 -19.78 5.43 -6.89
CA ILE A 29 -19.81 6.89 -6.98
C ILE A 29 -19.86 7.50 -5.59
N TYR A 30 -19.14 8.60 -5.37
CA TYR A 30 -19.21 9.35 -4.12
C TYR A 30 -18.80 10.81 -4.26
N TRP A 31 -19.43 11.67 -3.46
CA TRP A 31 -18.95 13.04 -3.21
C TRP A 31 -17.74 12.98 -2.30
N LYS A 32 -16.71 13.79 -2.53
CA LYS A 32 -15.51 13.78 -1.68
C LYS A 32 -15.80 14.12 -0.22
N ASP A 33 -16.75 15.03 0.01
CA ASP A 33 -17.09 15.55 1.33
C ASP A 33 -18.59 15.32 1.60
N GLU A 34 -18.93 14.81 2.78
CA GLU A 34 -20.34 14.62 3.21
C GLU A 34 -21.08 15.95 3.39
N ILE A 35 -20.33 17.02 3.70
CA ILE A 35 -20.84 18.37 3.90
C ILE A 35 -20.12 19.31 2.94
N VAL A 36 -20.88 19.94 2.04
CA VAL A 36 -20.37 20.90 1.06
C VAL A 36 -20.78 22.32 1.43
N SER A 37 -19.90 23.29 1.26
CA SER A 37 -20.24 24.69 1.57
C SER A 37 -20.94 25.36 0.39
N PRO A 38 -21.99 26.17 0.61
CA PRO A 38 -22.58 26.96 -0.49
C PRO A 38 -21.52 27.87 -1.13
N ASN A 39 -21.70 28.21 -2.41
CA ASN A 39 -20.75 29.04 -3.17
C ASN A 39 -19.33 28.44 -3.23
N SER A 40 -19.23 27.13 -3.42
CA SER A 40 -17.96 26.41 -3.50
C SER A 40 -17.99 25.32 -4.58
N PHE A 41 -16.83 24.73 -4.86
CA PHE A 41 -16.76 23.55 -5.72
C PHE A 41 -16.94 22.27 -4.92
N ALA A 42 -17.96 21.49 -5.26
CA ALA A 42 -18.12 20.12 -4.80
C ALA A 42 -17.41 19.17 -5.76
N LYS A 43 -16.59 18.24 -5.24
CA LYS A 43 -15.87 17.24 -6.02
C LYS A 43 -16.60 15.90 -5.96
N ILE A 44 -16.78 15.27 -7.11
CA ILE A 44 -17.38 13.94 -7.27
C ILE A 44 -16.35 12.99 -7.89
N THR A 45 -16.39 11.72 -7.47
CA THR A 45 -15.55 10.64 -8.00
C THR A 45 -16.41 9.44 -8.38
N VAL A 46 -16.07 8.79 -9.50
CA VAL A 46 -16.56 7.48 -9.90
C VAL A 46 -15.37 6.53 -9.99
N GLU A 47 -15.48 5.37 -9.35
CA GLU A 47 -14.54 4.24 -9.48
C GLU A 47 -15.22 3.19 -10.35
N ASP A 48 -14.68 2.97 -11.54
CA ASP A 48 -15.20 2.04 -12.54
C ASP A 48 -14.00 1.52 -13.34
N ASN A 49 -13.64 0.26 -13.08
CA ASN A 49 -12.49 -0.37 -13.73
C ASN A 49 -12.81 -0.84 -15.16
N ASP A 50 -14.09 -0.93 -15.53
CA ASP A 50 -14.53 -1.37 -16.84
C ASP A 50 -14.41 -0.25 -17.87
N MET A 51 -14.64 0.99 -17.42
CA MET A 51 -14.45 2.21 -18.20
C MET A 51 -12.98 2.62 -18.38
N ASN A 52 -12.03 1.83 -17.85
CA ASN A 52 -10.60 2.04 -17.99
C ASN A 52 -10.09 1.45 -19.32
N HIS A 53 -10.21 2.21 -20.42
CA HIS A 53 -9.85 1.74 -21.74
C HIS A 53 -8.33 1.82 -21.95
N LYS A 54 -7.67 0.66 -21.87
CA LYS A 54 -6.22 0.51 -22.13
C LYS A 54 -5.78 0.78 -23.58
N GLU A 55 -6.73 1.13 -24.45
CA GLU A 55 -6.54 1.31 -25.89
C GLU A 55 -5.74 2.58 -26.23
N TYR A 56 -5.75 3.61 -25.37
CA TYR A 56 -5.09 4.91 -25.64
C TYR A 56 -4.26 5.42 -24.46
N PRO A 57 -3.01 4.95 -24.26
CA PRO A 57 -2.15 5.27 -23.10
C PRO A 57 -1.72 6.74 -22.95
N HIS A 58 -2.23 7.65 -23.78
CA HIS A 58 -1.90 9.07 -23.78
C HIS A 58 -3.10 10.00 -23.53
N PHE A 59 -4.30 9.44 -23.39
CA PHE A 59 -5.52 10.22 -23.13
C PHE A 59 -6.20 9.68 -21.89
N ALA A 60 -6.57 10.58 -20.98
CA ALA A 60 -7.42 10.23 -19.84
C ALA A 60 -8.83 9.95 -20.36
N ASP A 61 -9.39 8.80 -19.99
CA ASP A 61 -10.76 8.44 -20.35
C ASP A 61 -11.76 9.40 -19.68
N LYS A 62 -12.98 9.43 -20.23
CA LYS A 62 -14.06 10.31 -19.77
C LYS A 62 -15.36 9.55 -19.63
N LEU A 63 -16.16 9.93 -18.65
CA LEU A 63 -17.53 9.45 -18.49
C LEU A 63 -18.47 10.58 -18.08
N SER A 64 -19.75 10.43 -18.35
CA SER A 64 -20.79 11.40 -17.96
C SER A 64 -21.56 10.91 -16.75
N ILE A 65 -21.85 11.84 -15.83
CA ILE A 65 -22.80 11.65 -14.74
C ILE A 65 -23.90 12.71 -14.80
N ILE A 66 -24.98 12.47 -14.06
CA ILE A 66 -26.05 13.44 -13.87
C ILE A 66 -26.03 13.94 -12.42
N VAL A 67 -26.11 15.26 -12.21
CA VAL A 67 -26.16 15.86 -10.87
C VAL A 67 -27.35 16.80 -10.71
N TRP A 68 -27.96 16.82 -9.53
CA TRP A 68 -29.11 17.67 -9.19
C TRP A 68 -29.16 17.96 -7.67
N SER A 69 -30.10 18.80 -7.24
CA SER A 69 -30.33 19.08 -5.81
C SER A 69 -31.83 19.09 -5.50
N ASP A 70 -32.18 19.08 -4.21
CA ASP A 70 -33.58 19.21 -3.78
C ASP A 70 -34.24 20.50 -4.32
N SER A 71 -33.48 21.60 -4.40
CA SER A 71 -33.96 22.90 -4.87
C SER A 71 -33.78 23.15 -6.37
N SER A 72 -33.07 22.26 -7.08
CA SER A 72 -32.80 22.36 -8.51
C SER A 72 -32.95 20.98 -9.15
N GLN A 73 -34.20 20.65 -9.52
CA GLN A 73 -34.53 19.36 -10.11
C GLN A 73 -34.21 19.26 -11.61
N ASP A 74 -33.80 20.36 -12.25
CA ASP A 74 -33.27 20.30 -13.61
C ASP A 74 -31.86 19.68 -13.57
N PRO A 75 -31.67 18.45 -14.09
CA PRO A 75 -30.42 17.73 -13.99
C PRO A 75 -29.33 18.39 -14.85
N ILE A 76 -28.12 18.44 -14.31
CA ILE A 76 -26.93 18.91 -15.02
C ILE A 76 -26.10 17.69 -15.41
N GLU A 77 -25.76 17.56 -16.69
CA GLU A 77 -24.77 16.58 -17.15
C GLU A 77 -23.35 17.11 -16.86
N LEU A 78 -22.57 16.30 -16.14
CA LEU A 78 -21.19 16.59 -15.76
C LEU A 78 -20.26 15.51 -16.34
N GLU A 79 -19.28 15.95 -17.11
CA GLU A 79 -18.22 15.09 -17.63
C GLU A 79 -17.12 14.95 -16.57
N LEU A 80 -16.79 13.70 -16.21
CA LEU A 80 -15.67 13.34 -15.34
C LEU A 80 -14.49 12.89 -16.20
N VAL A 81 -13.28 13.20 -15.72
CA VAL A 81 -12.03 12.84 -16.40
C VAL A 81 -11.23 11.91 -15.49
N GLU A 82 -10.60 10.89 -16.07
CA GLU A 82 -9.74 9.98 -15.34
C GLU A 82 -8.61 10.73 -14.61
N THR A 83 -8.38 10.37 -13.34
CA THR A 83 -7.46 11.09 -12.44
C THR A 83 -5.98 10.75 -12.68
N GLY A 84 -5.72 9.74 -13.50
CA GLY A 84 -4.41 9.30 -13.98
C GLY A 84 -4.61 8.20 -15.01
N ILE A 85 -3.59 7.88 -15.79
CA ILE A 85 -3.66 6.84 -16.82
C ILE A 85 -3.92 5.49 -16.16
N PHE A 86 -5.01 4.83 -16.55
CA PHE A 86 -5.41 3.50 -16.11
C PHE A 86 -5.67 3.34 -14.61
N THR A 87 -6.14 4.40 -13.98
CA THR A 87 -6.54 4.38 -12.57
C THR A 87 -7.92 3.77 -12.34
N GLY A 88 -8.80 3.76 -13.34
CA GLY A 88 -10.22 3.42 -13.15
C GLY A 88 -10.96 4.43 -12.25
N MET A 89 -10.35 5.58 -11.97
CA MET A 89 -10.89 6.62 -11.10
C MET A 89 -11.15 7.89 -11.90
N PHE A 90 -12.41 8.27 -12.02
CA PHE A 90 -12.87 9.44 -12.78
C PHE A 90 -13.33 10.52 -11.82
N SER A 91 -12.96 11.78 -12.08
CA SER A 91 -13.36 12.87 -11.20
C SER A 91 -13.68 14.16 -11.92
N GLY A 92 -14.59 14.91 -11.32
CA GLY A 92 -15.06 16.20 -11.78
C GLY A 92 -15.43 17.10 -10.61
N LYS A 93 -15.68 18.37 -10.93
CA LYS A 93 -16.12 19.37 -9.96
C LYS A 93 -17.31 20.13 -10.51
N ILE A 94 -18.30 20.38 -9.66
CA ILE A 94 -19.41 21.29 -9.96
C ILE A 94 -19.41 22.43 -8.96
N TYR A 95 -19.64 23.64 -9.47
CA TYR A 95 -19.84 24.80 -8.62
C TYR A 95 -21.27 24.81 -8.10
N ILE A 96 -21.44 24.81 -6.77
CA ILE A 96 -22.74 24.92 -6.11
C ILE A 96 -22.98 26.38 -5.69
N SER A 97 -24.17 26.90 -5.97
CA SER A 97 -24.52 28.31 -5.80
C SER A 97 -25.85 28.46 -5.08
N ASP A 98 -25.91 29.39 -4.12
CA ASP A 98 -27.18 29.80 -3.48
C ASP A 98 -27.90 30.93 -4.23
N SER A 99 -27.35 31.33 -5.38
CA SER A 99 -27.96 32.28 -6.30
C SER A 99 -28.29 31.60 -7.63
N GLN A 100 -29.46 31.91 -8.18
CA GLN A 100 -29.88 31.52 -9.52
C GLN A 100 -28.99 32.29 -10.53
N GLY A 101 -27.92 31.65 -11.00
CA GLY A 101 -26.95 32.23 -11.94
C GLY A 101 -27.14 31.75 -13.38
N GLN A 102 -26.56 32.48 -14.34
CA GLN A 102 -26.40 32.01 -15.72
C GLN A 102 -25.10 31.17 -15.83
N GLY A 103 -25.21 29.85 -16.00
CA GLY A 103 -24.06 28.94 -16.20
C GLY A 103 -24.35 27.49 -15.78
N LYS A 104 -23.35 26.59 -15.93
CA LYS A 104 -23.39 25.19 -15.44
C LYS A 104 -23.11 25.10 -13.93
N SER A 105 -23.83 25.86 -13.11
CA SER A 105 -23.76 25.80 -11.64
C SER A 105 -25.01 25.14 -11.08
N LEU A 106 -24.86 24.31 -10.06
CA LEU A 106 -25.99 23.69 -9.38
C LEU A 106 -26.57 24.63 -8.33
N PHE A 107 -27.83 25.00 -8.49
CA PHE A 107 -28.54 25.85 -7.53
C PHE A 107 -28.89 25.04 -6.27
N VAL A 108 -28.62 25.61 -5.09
CA VAL A 108 -28.82 24.96 -3.79
C VAL A 108 -29.27 25.95 -2.72
N ASN A 109 -30.07 25.50 -1.76
CA ASN A 109 -30.30 26.19 -0.50
C ASN A 109 -29.48 25.54 0.62
N SER A 110 -29.28 26.27 1.72
CA SER A 110 -28.63 25.71 2.91
C SER A 110 -29.47 24.56 3.49
N GLY A 111 -28.85 23.40 3.68
CA GLY A 111 -29.52 22.19 4.17
C GLY A 111 -30.06 21.27 3.07
N ASP A 112 -29.97 21.66 1.80
CA ASP A 112 -30.32 20.79 0.68
C ASP A 112 -29.38 19.58 0.61
N PHE A 113 -29.89 18.49 0.06
CA PHE A 113 -29.08 17.42 -0.47
C PHE A 113 -28.74 17.70 -1.95
N ILE A 114 -27.48 17.46 -2.30
CA ILE A 114 -27.04 17.34 -3.69
C ILE A 114 -26.84 15.87 -4.01
N TYR A 115 -27.19 15.49 -5.23
CA TYR A 115 -27.16 14.11 -5.69
C TYR A 115 -26.35 14.00 -6.97
N ALA A 116 -25.75 12.83 -7.15
CA ALA A 116 -25.08 12.43 -8.36
C ALA A 116 -25.50 11.00 -8.72
N LYS A 117 -25.78 10.76 -10.01
CA LYS A 117 -26.12 9.45 -10.54
C LYS A 117 -25.15 9.11 -11.67
N TYR A 118 -24.52 7.96 -11.56
CA TYR A 118 -23.79 7.31 -12.63
C TYR A 118 -24.56 6.07 -13.07
N ILE A 119 -24.55 5.82 -14.37
CA ILE A 119 -25.20 4.64 -14.93
C ILE A 119 -24.12 3.76 -15.55
N ASP A 120 -23.83 2.67 -14.88
CA ASP A 120 -22.87 1.67 -15.30
C ASP A 120 -23.57 0.67 -16.23
N SER A 121 -23.10 0.61 -17.47
CA SER A 121 -23.63 -0.26 -18.52
C SER A 121 -22.82 -1.53 -18.73
N THR A 122 -21.72 -1.72 -18.00
CA THR A 122 -20.71 -2.75 -18.19
C THR A 122 -20.59 -3.59 -16.92
N THR A 123 -21.65 -4.28 -16.51
CA THR A 123 -21.64 -5.02 -15.23
C THR A 123 -21.40 -6.52 -15.39
N THR A 124 -21.08 -7.19 -14.27
CA THR A 124 -20.95 -8.66 -14.14
C THR A 124 -22.13 -9.44 -14.71
N THR A 125 -23.32 -8.83 -14.73
CA THR A 125 -24.58 -9.45 -15.16
C THR A 125 -25.01 -9.06 -16.57
N GLY A 126 -24.29 -8.14 -17.23
CA GLY A 126 -24.69 -7.51 -18.48
C GLY A 126 -25.92 -6.61 -18.36
N SER A 127 -26.35 -6.28 -17.14
CA SER A 127 -27.47 -5.39 -16.85
C SER A 127 -26.98 -4.02 -16.41
N GLN A 128 -27.66 -2.97 -16.84
CA GLN A 128 -27.33 -1.60 -16.45
C GLN A 128 -27.64 -1.39 -14.96
N ILE A 129 -26.69 -0.91 -14.17
CA ILE A 129 -26.88 -0.57 -12.75
C ILE A 129 -26.78 0.94 -12.52
N ASP A 130 -27.60 1.43 -11.60
CA ASP A 130 -27.62 2.83 -11.19
C ASP A 130 -26.83 2.99 -9.89
N ALA A 131 -25.69 3.69 -9.94
CA ALA A 131 -24.94 4.08 -8.74
C ALA A 131 -25.30 5.53 -8.37
N THR A 132 -25.65 5.78 -7.10
CA THR A 132 -26.08 7.11 -6.64
C THR A 132 -25.28 7.56 -5.41
N ALA A 133 -24.88 8.83 -5.38
CA ALA A 133 -24.20 9.46 -4.24
C ALA A 133 -24.91 10.75 -3.84
N ALA A 134 -24.83 11.11 -2.56
CA ALA A 134 -25.41 12.33 -2.03
C ALA A 134 -24.55 13.01 -0.96
N ALA A 135 -24.66 14.33 -0.86
CA ALA A 135 -23.98 15.15 0.15
C ALA A 135 -24.89 16.30 0.60
N VAL A 136 -24.61 16.86 1.78
CA VAL A 136 -25.45 17.90 2.41
C VAL A 136 -24.83 19.27 2.26
N VAL A 137 -25.63 20.26 1.89
CA VAL A 137 -25.21 21.67 1.86
C VAL A 137 -25.18 22.23 3.28
N LYS A 138 -24.02 22.75 3.68
CA LYS A 138 -23.75 23.25 5.02
C LYS A 138 -24.76 24.33 5.45
N VAL A 139 -25.30 24.18 6.65
CA VAL A 139 -26.06 25.23 7.33
C VAL A 139 -25.15 25.92 8.34
N SER A 140 -24.85 27.19 8.12
CA SER A 140 -23.94 27.95 8.99
C SER A 140 -24.47 28.04 10.42
N GLY A 141 -23.64 27.65 11.39
CA GLY A 141 -23.97 27.72 12.82
C GLY A 141 -24.86 26.60 13.35
N LYS A 142 -25.13 25.55 12.55
CA LYS A 142 -25.85 24.36 13.01
C LYS A 142 -24.94 23.13 13.07
N ASP A 143 -25.30 22.22 13.98
CA ASP A 143 -24.82 20.85 13.94
C ASP A 143 -25.45 20.14 12.75
N MET A 144 -24.61 19.47 11.94
CA MET A 144 -25.05 18.80 10.71
C MET A 144 -25.44 17.33 10.94
N THR A 145 -25.28 16.80 12.17
CA THR A 145 -25.56 15.40 12.50
C THR A 145 -26.98 14.97 12.11
N GLU A 146 -27.99 15.79 12.42
CA GLU A 146 -29.39 15.50 12.09
C GLU A 146 -29.67 15.45 10.58
N PHE A 147 -28.90 16.20 9.79
CA PHE A 147 -29.02 16.17 8.33
C PHE A 147 -28.32 14.95 7.75
N LEU A 148 -27.15 14.61 8.30
CA LEU A 148 -26.40 13.42 7.89
C LEU A 148 -27.19 12.15 8.20
N GLU A 149 -27.82 12.04 9.37
CA GLU A 149 -28.67 10.89 9.74
C GLU A 149 -29.82 10.63 8.76
N LYS A 150 -30.29 11.65 8.04
CA LYS A 150 -31.35 11.52 7.02
C LYS A 150 -30.83 10.95 5.69
N LEU A 151 -29.52 10.98 5.44
CA LEU A 151 -28.92 10.46 4.21
C LEU A 151 -28.76 8.94 4.29
N ASP A 152 -29.16 8.24 3.24
CA ASP A 152 -28.89 6.80 3.12
C ASP A 152 -27.38 6.53 3.24
N PRO A 153 -26.92 5.68 4.18
CA PRO A 153 -25.50 5.35 4.34
C PRO A 153 -24.82 4.89 3.04
N SER A 154 -25.55 4.24 2.13
CA SER A 154 -25.02 3.75 0.85
C SER A 154 -24.68 4.88 -0.13
N MET A 155 -25.24 6.08 0.05
CA MET A 155 -25.00 7.25 -0.81
C MET A 155 -23.92 8.17 -0.23
N ARG A 156 -23.43 7.90 0.98
CA ARG A 156 -22.37 8.69 1.61
C ARG A 156 -21.01 8.37 0.99
N PRO A 157 -20.05 9.31 0.98
CA PRO A 157 -18.68 8.95 0.73
C PRO A 157 -18.18 7.80 1.58
N PRO A 158 -17.24 7.01 1.06
CA PRO A 158 -16.43 6.15 1.91
C PRO A 158 -15.79 7.04 2.98
N THR A 159 -16.00 6.69 4.24
CA THR A 159 -15.40 7.43 5.36
C THR A 159 -13.90 7.49 5.11
N LYS A 160 -13.35 8.71 5.05
CA LYS A 160 -11.91 8.91 4.91
C LYS A 160 -11.26 8.22 6.11
N SER A 161 -10.69 7.04 5.87
CA SER A 161 -10.11 6.23 6.92
C SER A 161 -9.06 7.07 7.64
N GLN A 162 -9.29 7.35 8.92
CA GLN A 162 -8.38 8.12 9.77
C GLN A 162 -7.11 7.32 10.06
N VAL A 163 -7.13 6.03 9.73
CA VAL A 163 -6.06 5.08 9.91
C VAL A 163 -5.76 4.44 8.56
N PRO A 164 -4.57 4.65 7.97
CA PRO A 164 -4.24 4.02 6.69
C PRO A 164 -4.52 2.50 6.67
N GLU A 165 -5.18 2.03 5.60
CA GLU A 165 -5.68 0.64 5.49
C GLU A 165 -4.61 -0.42 5.70
N TRP A 166 -3.35 -0.14 5.31
CA TRP A 166 -2.22 -1.06 5.51
C TRP A 166 -1.89 -1.34 6.98
N ILE A 167 -2.36 -0.50 7.92
CA ILE A 167 -2.20 -0.71 9.36
C ILE A 167 -3.11 -1.85 9.84
N LYS A 168 -4.22 -2.15 9.16
CA LYS A 168 -5.14 -3.23 9.55
C LYS A 168 -4.47 -4.59 9.58
N ASN A 169 -3.54 -4.87 8.66
CA ASN A 169 -2.81 -6.14 8.66
C ASN A 169 -1.96 -6.30 9.93
N ASN A 170 -1.30 -5.22 10.38
CA ASN A 170 -0.51 -5.23 11.61
C ASN A 170 -1.39 -5.39 12.86
N ALA A 171 -2.56 -4.74 12.88
CA ALA A 171 -3.54 -4.90 13.97
C ALA A 171 -4.17 -6.30 13.99
N LEU A 172 -4.42 -6.91 12.83
CA LEU A 172 -4.90 -8.29 12.70
C LEU A 172 -3.88 -9.28 13.27
N TRP A 173 -2.62 -9.13 12.88
CA TRP A 173 -1.53 -9.99 13.35
C TRP A 173 -1.25 -9.81 14.84
N TRP A 174 -1.33 -8.58 15.35
CA TRP A 174 -1.23 -8.33 16.79
C TRP A 174 -2.41 -8.94 17.58
N GLY A 175 -3.64 -8.74 17.11
CA GLY A 175 -4.84 -9.32 17.74
C GLY A 175 -4.88 -10.85 17.71
N GLN A 176 -4.20 -11.47 16.75
CA GLN A 176 -4.04 -12.93 16.66
C GLN A 176 -2.80 -13.46 17.39
N GLY A 177 -2.01 -12.59 18.02
CA GLY A 177 -0.78 -12.97 18.74
C GLY A 177 0.39 -13.35 17.83
N GLN A 178 0.35 -12.98 16.55
CA GLN A 178 1.45 -13.17 15.59
C GLN A 178 2.52 -12.07 15.69
N ILE A 179 2.14 -10.88 16.19
CA ILE A 179 3.03 -9.79 16.56
C ILE A 179 2.96 -9.62 18.08
N ASP A 180 4.10 -9.43 18.74
CA ASP A 180 4.16 -9.17 20.17
C ASP A 180 3.81 -7.71 20.54
N ASP A 181 3.53 -7.49 21.82
CA ASP A 181 3.06 -6.21 22.33
C ASP A 181 4.05 -5.06 22.13
N SER A 182 5.35 -5.33 22.29
CA SER A 182 6.38 -4.31 22.09
C SER A 182 6.51 -3.89 20.63
N SER A 183 6.53 -4.85 19.71
CA SER A 183 6.60 -4.59 18.26
C SER A 183 5.40 -3.78 17.77
N PHE A 184 4.20 -4.09 18.27
CA PHE A 184 2.99 -3.32 17.91
C PHE A 184 3.02 -1.89 18.49
N VAL A 185 3.44 -1.74 19.76
CA VAL A 185 3.56 -0.44 20.42
C VAL A 185 4.57 0.47 19.71
N GLU A 186 5.74 -0.04 19.36
CA GLU A 186 6.77 0.70 18.62
C GLU A 186 6.26 1.17 17.25
N GLY A 187 5.54 0.30 16.54
CA GLY A 187 4.88 0.64 15.28
C GLY A 187 3.90 1.80 15.45
N ILE A 188 3.03 1.76 16.46
CA ILE A 188 2.07 2.84 16.74
C ILE A 188 2.78 4.14 17.15
N GLN A 189 3.84 4.06 17.96
CA GLN A 189 4.66 5.22 18.33
C GLN A 189 5.26 5.90 17.11
N PHE A 190 5.79 5.11 16.17
CA PHE A 190 6.29 5.60 14.90
C PHE A 190 5.19 6.32 14.10
N LEU A 191 4.00 5.71 13.96
CA LEU A 191 2.89 6.29 13.21
C LEU A 191 2.41 7.63 13.77
N ILE A 192 2.37 7.74 15.10
CA ILE A 192 2.01 8.98 15.79
C ILE A 192 3.11 10.04 15.58
N ARG A 193 4.39 9.65 15.69
CA ARG A 193 5.54 10.56 15.51
C ARG A 193 5.60 11.14 14.09
N GLU A 194 5.39 10.30 13.08
CA GLU A 194 5.38 10.72 11.67
C GLU A 194 4.07 11.41 11.25
N LYS A 195 3.14 11.64 12.19
CA LYS A 195 1.82 12.27 11.95
C LYS A 195 0.97 11.51 10.92
N ILE A 196 1.20 10.20 10.82
CA ILE A 196 0.40 9.29 10.00
C ILE A 196 -0.88 8.90 10.75
N LEU A 197 -0.79 8.79 12.08
CA LEU A 197 -1.91 8.51 12.98
C LEU A 197 -2.07 9.68 13.96
N GLU A 198 -3.21 10.37 13.92
CA GLU A 198 -3.53 11.43 14.88
C GLU A 198 -4.33 10.84 16.05
N VAL A 199 -3.75 10.87 17.26
CA VAL A 199 -4.41 10.36 18.47
C VAL A 199 -4.41 11.45 19.54
N SER A 200 -5.58 11.71 20.12
CA SER A 200 -5.69 12.61 21.27
C SER A 200 -5.53 11.81 22.57
N PRO A 201 -4.62 12.21 23.48
CA PRO A 201 -4.51 11.56 24.78
C PRO A 201 -5.80 11.79 25.60
N PRO A 202 -6.24 10.80 26.40
CA PRO A 202 -7.40 10.95 27.26
C PRO A 202 -7.15 12.03 28.33
N SER A 203 -8.21 12.75 28.71
CA SER A 203 -8.17 13.85 29.68
C SER A 203 -7.68 13.42 31.07
N ASP A 204 -7.85 12.14 31.41
CA ASP A 204 -7.48 11.55 32.69
C ASP A 204 -6.29 10.59 32.51
N LYS A 205 -5.17 10.90 33.17
CA LYS A 205 -4.01 10.00 33.25
C LYS A 205 -4.31 8.93 34.31
N SER A 206 -4.53 7.69 33.87
CA SER A 206 -4.68 6.52 34.74
C SER A 206 -3.33 6.07 35.32
N GLN A 207 -3.35 5.18 36.31
CA GLN A 207 -2.12 4.59 36.86
C GLN A 207 -1.35 3.86 35.76
N ARG A 208 -0.01 4.01 35.74
CA ARG A 208 0.86 3.30 34.81
C ARG A 208 0.67 1.79 34.95
N SER A 209 0.38 1.14 33.83
CA SER A 209 0.34 -0.32 33.72
C SER A 209 1.58 -0.78 32.96
N GLU A 210 2.17 -1.90 33.39
CA GLU A 210 3.26 -2.54 32.66
C GLU A 210 2.76 -3.40 31.49
N ASN A 211 1.49 -3.82 31.50
CA ASN A 211 0.92 -4.73 30.50
C ASN A 211 -0.24 -4.10 29.73
N ILE A 212 -0.36 -4.47 28.45
CA ILE A 212 -1.49 -4.08 27.59
C ILE A 212 -2.76 -4.85 27.98
N PRO A 213 -3.87 -4.17 28.29
CA PRO A 213 -5.15 -4.84 28.53
C PRO A 213 -5.66 -5.63 27.32
N ASP A 214 -6.14 -6.86 27.54
CA ASP A 214 -6.62 -7.77 26.48
C ASP A 214 -7.77 -7.20 25.64
N TRP A 215 -8.60 -6.33 26.22
CA TRP A 215 -9.70 -5.70 25.49
C TRP A 215 -9.21 -4.76 24.36
N ILE A 216 -8.00 -4.21 24.49
CA ILE A 216 -7.38 -3.36 23.45
C ILE A 216 -6.91 -4.22 22.27
N LYS A 217 -6.34 -5.40 22.53
CA LYS A 217 -6.03 -6.39 21.48
C LYS A 217 -7.28 -6.86 20.75
N THR A 218 -8.32 -7.12 21.52
CA THR A 218 -9.63 -7.52 20.98
C THR A 218 -10.22 -6.43 20.10
N ASN A 219 -10.11 -5.16 20.52
CA ASN A 219 -10.56 -4.02 19.72
C ASN A 219 -9.76 -3.87 18.41
N ALA A 220 -8.43 -4.01 18.45
CA ALA A 220 -7.60 -3.98 17.24
C ALA A 220 -7.92 -5.12 16.28
N LEU A 221 -8.23 -6.31 16.79
CA LEU A 221 -8.67 -7.46 15.98
C LEU A 221 -10.00 -7.16 15.28
N TRP A 222 -10.99 -6.65 16.02
CA TRP A 222 -12.30 -6.30 15.46
C TRP A 222 -12.21 -5.15 14.45
N TRP A 223 -11.36 -4.16 14.70
CA TRP A 223 -11.10 -3.08 13.76
C TRP A 223 -10.48 -3.60 12.45
N ALA A 224 -9.46 -4.45 12.55
CA ALA A 224 -8.83 -5.05 11.39
C ALA A 224 -9.77 -5.94 10.56
N GLN A 225 -10.78 -6.52 11.20
CA GLN A 225 -11.84 -7.32 10.56
C GLN A 225 -13.00 -6.47 10.04
N GLY A 226 -12.94 -5.14 10.15
CA GLY A 226 -14.00 -4.23 9.72
C GLY A 226 -15.26 -4.27 10.58
N GLN A 227 -15.19 -4.83 11.79
CA GLN A 227 -16.33 -4.95 12.72
C GLN A 227 -16.50 -3.70 13.60
N THR A 228 -15.47 -2.86 13.70
CA THR A 228 -15.48 -1.61 14.47
C THR A 228 -14.85 -0.47 13.67
N SER A 229 -15.14 0.77 14.05
CA SER A 229 -14.70 1.96 13.32
C SER A 229 -13.24 2.36 13.63
N ASP A 230 -12.62 3.12 12.73
CA ASP A 230 -11.30 3.75 12.96
C ASP A 230 -11.26 4.58 14.25
N GLN A 231 -12.36 5.27 14.58
CA GLN A 231 -12.47 6.06 15.80
C GLN A 231 -12.40 5.20 17.06
N GLU A 232 -12.97 3.99 17.03
CA GLU A 232 -12.90 3.05 18.15
C GLU A 232 -11.46 2.54 18.34
N PHE A 233 -10.78 2.20 17.25
CA PHE A 233 -9.37 1.81 17.28
C PHE A 233 -8.48 2.94 17.81
N ILE A 234 -8.62 4.16 17.29
CA ILE A 234 -7.88 5.34 17.75
C ILE A 234 -8.15 5.62 19.24
N SER A 235 -9.38 5.44 19.70
CA SER A 235 -9.73 5.61 21.12
C SER A 235 -9.05 4.58 22.02
N ALA A 236 -8.94 3.33 21.54
CA ALA A 236 -8.22 2.27 22.25
C ALA A 236 -6.70 2.55 22.32
N ILE A 237 -6.11 3.06 21.23
CA ILE A 237 -4.71 3.55 21.22
C ILE A 237 -4.54 4.77 22.16
N GLY A 238 -5.50 5.69 22.18
CA GLY A 238 -5.55 6.80 23.13
C GLY A 238 -5.46 6.33 24.57
N HIS A 239 -6.16 5.24 24.91
CA HIS A 239 -6.11 4.65 26.24
C HIS A 239 -4.72 4.09 26.58
N LEU A 240 -3.98 3.51 25.64
CA LEU A 240 -2.60 3.06 25.85
C LEU A 240 -1.63 4.21 26.14
N ILE A 241 -1.85 5.37 25.51
CA ILE A 241 -1.12 6.62 25.82
C ILE A 241 -1.46 7.08 27.25
N GLY A 242 -2.75 7.05 27.62
CA GLY A 242 -3.20 7.39 28.97
C GLY A 242 -2.58 6.52 30.07
N LEU A 243 -2.38 5.23 29.78
CA LEU A 243 -1.70 4.27 30.66
C LEU A 243 -0.18 4.43 30.68
N GLY A 244 0.39 5.29 29.83
CA GLY A 244 1.84 5.46 29.71
C GLY A 244 2.59 4.28 29.10
N ILE A 245 1.87 3.36 28.43
CA ILE A 245 2.45 2.23 27.68
C ILE A 245 3.01 2.73 26.35
N ILE A 246 2.27 3.64 25.68
CA ILE A 246 2.75 4.35 24.49
C ILE A 246 3.32 5.70 24.94
N SER A 247 4.62 5.90 24.73
CA SER A 247 5.30 7.18 24.96
C SER A 247 5.42 7.98 23.66
N ILE A 248 5.10 9.28 23.73
CA ILE A 248 5.14 10.23 22.59
C ILE A 248 6.38 11.14 22.69
N GLU A 249 7.16 11.04 23.78
CA GLU A 249 8.38 11.83 23.94
C GLU A 249 9.55 11.21 23.16
N PRO A 250 10.42 12.02 22.54
CA PRO A 250 11.62 11.51 21.90
C PRO A 250 12.55 10.94 22.98
N GLU A 251 12.82 9.64 22.92
CA GLU A 251 13.89 9.07 23.74
C GLU A 251 15.22 9.73 23.35
N VAL A 252 15.74 10.57 24.25
CA VAL A 252 17.13 11.02 24.22
C VAL A 252 17.97 9.87 24.75
N SER A 253 18.31 8.92 23.89
CA SER A 253 19.43 8.03 24.17
C SER A 253 20.72 8.85 24.00
N SER A 254 21.47 8.90 25.09
CA SER A 254 22.74 9.59 25.18
C SER A 254 23.87 8.61 24.86
N GLN A 255 24.90 9.17 24.22
CA GLN A 255 26.24 8.65 23.92
C GLN A 255 26.47 8.03 22.53
N ASP A 256 27.07 8.90 21.70
CA ASP A 256 28.20 8.70 20.77
C ASP A 256 28.28 7.38 20.00
N SER A 257 28.28 7.36 18.66
CA SER A 257 29.09 8.22 17.80
C SER A 257 28.42 8.45 16.45
N LYS A 258 28.16 9.72 16.11
CA LYS A 258 27.90 10.12 14.72
C LYS A 258 29.15 9.84 13.88
N PRO A 259 29.08 9.11 12.76
CA PRO A 259 29.90 9.46 11.63
C PRO A 259 29.43 10.84 11.17
N LYS A 260 30.35 11.81 11.16
CA LYS A 260 30.18 13.03 10.37
C LYS A 260 29.99 12.60 8.92
N SER A 261 28.75 12.64 8.43
CA SER A 261 28.50 12.83 7.01
C SER A 261 27.66 14.09 6.85
N THR A 262 28.36 15.17 6.50
CA THR A 262 27.77 16.31 5.82
C THR A 262 27.25 15.84 4.46
N ILE A 263 25.99 15.43 4.39
CA ILE A 263 25.28 15.25 3.12
C ILE A 263 24.52 16.54 2.86
N GLY A 264 24.98 17.29 1.86
CA GLY A 264 24.25 18.41 1.30
C GLY A 264 22.88 17.94 0.85
N VAL A 265 21.85 18.70 1.21
CA VAL A 265 20.49 18.46 0.79
C VAL A 265 20.45 18.30 -0.73
N ASP A 266 19.90 17.19 -1.21
CA ASP A 266 19.81 16.87 -2.64
C ASP A 266 19.15 18.06 -3.40
N PRO A 267 19.85 18.68 -4.36
CA PRO A 267 19.31 19.79 -5.16
C PRO A 267 18.01 19.44 -5.89
N GLU A 268 17.74 18.17 -6.21
CA GLU A 268 16.48 17.74 -6.81
C GLU A 268 15.32 17.75 -5.80
N LEU A 269 15.59 17.40 -4.53
CA LEU A 269 14.56 17.37 -3.49
C LEU A 269 14.08 18.78 -3.11
N GLU A 270 14.97 19.78 -3.14
CA GLU A 270 14.58 21.18 -2.90
C GLU A 270 13.69 21.74 -4.01
N LYS A 271 13.93 21.36 -5.27
CA LYS A 271 13.08 21.77 -6.40
C LYS A 271 11.65 21.24 -6.26
N CYS A 272 11.47 20.06 -5.68
CA CYS A 272 10.13 19.50 -5.46
C CYS A 272 9.28 20.36 -4.51
N LYS A 273 9.89 21.09 -3.56
CA LYS A 273 9.16 21.95 -2.60
C LYS A 273 8.45 23.13 -3.26
N GLU A 274 8.92 23.55 -4.44
CA GLU A 274 8.30 24.64 -5.22
C GLU A 274 6.99 24.21 -5.88
N ILE A 275 6.70 22.90 -5.96
CA ILE A 275 5.48 22.36 -6.55
C ILE A 275 4.29 22.61 -5.61
N THR A 276 3.29 23.35 -6.08
CA THR A 276 2.13 23.76 -5.26
C THR A 276 1.06 22.66 -5.10
N LYS A 277 0.94 21.76 -6.07
CA LYS A 277 0.01 20.62 -6.01
C LYS A 277 0.65 19.48 -5.22
N ALA A 278 -0.01 19.06 -4.14
CA ALA A 278 0.51 18.05 -3.22
C ALA A 278 0.87 16.71 -3.89
N TYR A 279 0.05 16.22 -4.83
CA TYR A 279 0.32 14.97 -5.54
C TYR A 279 1.55 15.05 -6.45
N GLU A 280 1.68 16.12 -7.23
CA GLU A 280 2.84 16.33 -8.11
C GLU A 280 4.13 16.51 -7.28
N ARG A 281 4.04 17.19 -6.13
CA ARG A 281 5.14 17.28 -5.16
C ARG A 281 5.55 15.91 -4.65
N LEU A 282 4.60 15.10 -4.21
CA LEU A 282 4.85 13.76 -3.69
C LEU A 282 5.52 12.85 -4.73
N ASN A 283 5.05 12.90 -5.98
CA ASN A 283 5.67 12.15 -7.07
C ASN A 283 7.11 12.61 -7.33
N CYS A 284 7.34 13.92 -7.40
CA CYS A 284 8.69 14.48 -7.54
C CYS A 284 9.61 14.04 -6.40
N GLU A 285 9.15 14.15 -5.14
CA GLU A 285 9.94 13.75 -3.98
C GLU A 285 10.22 12.25 -3.98
N LYS A 286 9.26 11.42 -4.40
CA LYS A 286 9.44 9.96 -4.51
C LYS A 286 10.52 9.63 -5.54
N GLU A 287 10.48 10.24 -6.72
CA GLU A 287 11.49 10.04 -7.76
C GLU A 287 12.87 10.54 -7.31
N ALA A 288 12.96 11.73 -6.72
CA ALA A 288 14.21 12.29 -6.22
C ALA A 288 14.82 11.41 -5.11
N LYS A 289 14.01 11.00 -4.12
CA LYS A 289 14.44 10.07 -3.05
C LYS A 289 14.91 8.73 -3.62
N PHE A 290 14.22 8.20 -4.63
CA PHE A 290 14.62 6.96 -5.28
C PHE A 290 15.98 7.11 -5.98
N LYS A 291 16.18 8.19 -6.75
CA LYS A 291 17.48 8.49 -7.38
C LYS A 291 18.60 8.68 -6.37
N ALA A 292 18.35 9.40 -5.29
CA ALA A 292 19.31 9.59 -4.21
C ALA A 292 19.68 8.25 -3.55
N ASN A 293 18.71 7.36 -3.35
CA ASN A 293 18.94 6.01 -2.85
C ASN A 293 19.81 5.20 -3.83
N VAL A 294 19.48 5.21 -5.13
CA VAL A 294 20.29 4.54 -6.17
C VAL A 294 21.73 5.06 -6.18
N ALA A 295 21.91 6.39 -6.10
CA ALA A 295 23.24 6.99 -6.03
C ALA A 295 24.01 6.54 -4.79
N TRP A 296 23.34 6.47 -3.63
CA TRP A 296 23.94 5.98 -2.40
C TRP A 296 24.43 4.52 -2.53
N TYR A 297 23.63 3.62 -3.11
CA TYR A 297 24.08 2.25 -3.38
C TYR A 297 25.28 2.22 -4.32
N LYS A 298 25.26 3.00 -5.42
CA LYS A 298 26.37 3.03 -6.38
C LYS A 298 27.69 3.55 -5.79
N GLU A 299 27.62 4.36 -4.73
CA GLU A 299 28.80 4.89 -4.03
C GLU A 299 29.26 4.01 -2.87
N ASN A 300 28.33 3.37 -2.15
CA ASN A 300 28.60 2.73 -0.85
C ASN A 300 28.47 1.20 -0.85
N ALA A 301 27.97 0.59 -1.93
CA ALA A 301 27.76 -0.85 -2.00
C ALA A 301 28.76 -1.56 -2.91
N ASP A 302 29.06 -2.81 -2.57
CA ASP A 302 29.78 -3.71 -3.47
C ASP A 302 28.83 -4.13 -4.60
N ALA A 303 29.31 -4.06 -5.84
CA ALA A 303 28.59 -4.44 -7.04
C ALA A 303 28.95 -5.88 -7.47
N TYR A 304 27.93 -6.70 -7.71
CA TYR A 304 28.06 -8.09 -8.12
C TYR A 304 27.31 -8.31 -9.43
N ASP A 305 28.05 -8.41 -10.52
CA ASP A 305 27.47 -8.67 -11.85
C ASP A 305 27.12 -10.16 -11.99
N VAL A 306 25.84 -10.44 -12.19
CA VAL A 306 25.30 -11.79 -12.35
C VAL A 306 24.45 -11.80 -13.62
N GLY A 307 25.01 -12.32 -14.70
CA GLY A 307 24.35 -12.27 -16.01
C GLY A 307 24.01 -10.82 -16.41
N PRO A 308 22.75 -10.50 -16.77
CA PRO A 308 22.34 -9.15 -17.15
C PRO A 308 22.07 -8.19 -15.98
N ILE A 309 22.10 -8.68 -14.73
CA ILE A 309 21.74 -7.91 -13.53
C ILE A 309 22.99 -7.63 -12.70
N THR A 310 23.16 -6.38 -12.24
CA THR A 310 24.07 -6.06 -11.15
C THR A 310 23.31 -6.02 -9.83
N PHE A 311 23.79 -6.74 -8.82
CA PHE A 311 23.32 -6.66 -7.44
C PHE A 311 24.26 -5.74 -6.66
N PHE A 312 23.71 -4.72 -6.02
CA PHE A 312 24.42 -3.82 -5.11
C PHE A 312 24.10 -4.20 -3.68
N TYR A 313 25.08 -4.77 -2.98
CA TYR A 313 24.96 -5.15 -1.59
C TYR A 313 25.89 -4.31 -0.70
N PRO A 314 25.34 -3.44 0.16
CA PRO A 314 26.13 -2.53 0.99
C PRO A 314 26.71 -3.17 2.26
N GLY A 315 26.41 -4.45 2.52
CA GLY A 315 26.89 -5.15 3.70
C GLY A 315 26.04 -4.93 4.95
N LEU A 316 26.31 -5.71 5.99
CA LEU A 316 25.66 -5.59 7.30
C LEU A 316 25.99 -4.26 8.00
N GLY A 317 25.08 -3.80 8.85
CA GLY A 317 25.21 -2.54 9.59
C GLY A 317 24.79 -1.32 8.77
N THR A 318 24.33 -1.51 7.54
CA THR A 318 23.73 -0.47 6.70
C THR A 318 22.20 -0.50 6.80
N PRO A 319 21.50 0.59 6.44
CA PRO A 319 20.04 0.64 6.56
C PRO A 319 19.34 -0.54 5.85
N GLY A 320 18.55 -1.31 6.60
CA GLY A 320 17.85 -2.49 6.08
C GLY A 320 18.69 -3.77 5.99
N ASN A 321 19.96 -3.74 6.40
CA ASN A 321 20.86 -4.89 6.43
C ASN A 321 21.37 -5.14 7.85
N THR A 322 20.72 -6.04 8.58
CA THR A 322 21.05 -6.34 9.98
C THR A 322 21.19 -7.84 10.21
N PHE A 323 22.03 -8.21 11.16
CA PHE A 323 22.15 -9.56 11.66
C PHE A 323 22.19 -9.50 13.18
N GLU A 324 21.25 -10.17 13.83
CA GLU A 324 21.16 -10.23 15.28
C GLU A 324 20.71 -11.60 15.75
N ILE A 325 21.06 -11.93 16.99
CA ILE A 325 20.56 -13.12 17.68
C ILE A 325 19.69 -12.61 18.80
N ASN A 326 18.39 -12.92 18.76
CA ASN A 326 17.45 -12.44 19.76
C ASN A 326 17.65 -13.17 21.11
N SER A 327 16.86 -12.77 22.11
CA SER A 327 16.93 -13.36 23.46
C SER A 327 16.60 -14.86 23.53
N SER A 328 15.87 -15.40 22.55
CA SER A 328 15.59 -16.84 22.44
C SER A 328 16.69 -17.63 21.73
N GLY A 329 17.75 -16.96 21.25
CA GLY A 329 18.82 -17.58 20.48
C GLY A 329 18.51 -17.74 18.98
N GLN A 330 17.39 -17.19 18.49
CA GLN A 330 17.05 -17.19 17.07
C GLN A 330 17.88 -16.14 16.33
N ALA A 331 18.57 -16.58 15.29
CA ALA A 331 19.25 -15.68 14.37
C ALA A 331 18.25 -15.00 13.43
N LEU A 332 18.35 -13.68 13.30
CA LEU A 332 17.51 -12.82 12.47
C LEU A 332 18.43 -12.08 11.48
N LEU A 333 18.22 -12.31 10.19
CA LEU A 333 19.03 -11.72 9.13
C LEU A 333 18.13 -10.97 8.15
N TYR A 334 18.32 -9.65 8.09
CA TYR A 334 17.68 -8.79 7.11
C TYR A 334 18.67 -8.43 6.01
N ILE A 335 18.27 -8.63 4.77
CA ILE A 335 19.04 -8.30 3.58
C ILE A 335 18.21 -7.37 2.71
N ARG A 336 18.83 -6.26 2.33
CA ARG A 336 18.31 -5.27 1.39
C ARG A 336 19.36 -4.99 0.33
N MET A 337 18.97 -5.15 -0.92
CA MET A 337 19.84 -4.92 -2.07
C MET A 337 19.13 -4.07 -3.12
N LEU A 338 19.91 -3.32 -3.87
CA LEU A 338 19.46 -2.72 -5.13
C LEU A 338 19.89 -3.63 -6.28
N VAL A 339 19.01 -3.82 -7.26
CA VAL A 339 19.31 -4.50 -8.52
C VAL A 339 19.15 -3.55 -9.69
N GLU A 340 20.01 -3.68 -10.69
CA GLU A 340 19.98 -2.88 -11.92
C GLU A 340 20.08 -3.80 -13.14
N ASN A 341 19.21 -3.60 -14.12
CA ASN A 341 19.26 -4.31 -15.39
C ASN A 341 20.13 -3.56 -16.41
N ASN A 342 21.30 -4.13 -16.71
CA ASN A 342 22.26 -3.54 -17.66
C ASN A 342 22.06 -4.03 -19.10
N SER A 343 21.06 -4.88 -19.35
CA SER A 343 20.78 -5.42 -20.68
C SER A 343 19.77 -4.55 -21.44
N SER A 344 19.62 -4.82 -22.74
CA SER A 344 18.60 -4.19 -23.59
C SER A 344 17.24 -4.86 -23.52
N GLU A 345 17.11 -5.98 -22.79
CA GLU A 345 15.90 -6.78 -22.71
C GLU A 345 15.29 -6.68 -21.31
N ASN A 346 14.00 -7.01 -21.20
CA ASN A 346 13.38 -7.15 -19.88
C ASN A 346 13.92 -8.41 -19.19
N VAL A 347 14.28 -8.28 -17.91
CA VAL A 347 14.80 -9.38 -17.11
C VAL A 347 13.93 -9.55 -15.88
N SER A 348 13.57 -10.80 -15.57
CA SER A 348 12.85 -11.16 -14.36
C SER A 348 13.76 -11.84 -13.34
N LEU A 349 13.62 -11.43 -12.08
CA LEU A 349 14.12 -12.12 -10.90
C LEU A 349 12.96 -12.95 -10.33
N PHE A 350 13.14 -14.24 -10.06
CA PHE A 350 12.07 -15.17 -9.72
C PHE A 350 12.13 -15.65 -8.26
N CYS A 351 11.01 -15.47 -7.56
CA CYS A 351 10.80 -15.93 -6.19
C CYS A 351 9.30 -16.02 -5.89
N SER A 352 8.64 -17.14 -6.21
CA SER A 352 7.18 -17.33 -6.05
C SER A 352 6.75 -17.94 -4.71
N GLY A 353 7.72 -18.42 -3.92
CA GLY A 353 7.51 -18.96 -2.58
C GLY A 353 8.82 -19.50 -2.01
N PRO A 354 8.90 -19.82 -0.70
CA PRO A 354 10.14 -20.31 -0.08
C PRO A 354 10.69 -21.59 -0.75
N SER A 355 9.78 -22.45 -1.23
CA SER A 355 10.13 -23.67 -1.97
C SER A 355 10.58 -23.41 -3.42
N VAL A 356 10.19 -22.28 -4.01
CA VAL A 356 10.37 -21.94 -5.43
C VAL A 356 10.91 -20.51 -5.50
N CYS A 357 12.12 -20.36 -4.99
CA CYS A 357 12.84 -19.09 -4.99
C CYS A 357 14.30 -19.31 -5.36
N ASN A 358 14.80 -18.46 -6.25
CA ASN A 358 16.16 -18.50 -6.77
C ASN A 358 17.17 -17.80 -5.83
N TYR A 359 16.70 -17.40 -4.65
CA TYR A 359 17.46 -16.71 -3.62
C TYR A 359 17.35 -17.47 -2.29
N ASP A 360 18.49 -17.75 -1.68
CA ASP A 360 18.56 -18.36 -0.35
C ASP A 360 19.88 -18.03 0.34
N ILE A 361 19.96 -18.32 1.65
CA ILE A 361 21.23 -18.31 2.36
C ILE A 361 21.84 -19.70 2.30
N TRP A 362 23.10 -19.77 1.94
CA TRP A 362 23.87 -20.99 1.85
C TRP A 362 25.12 -20.90 2.72
N ASN A 363 25.37 -21.92 3.54
CA ASN A 363 26.56 -21.97 4.40
C ASN A 363 27.60 -23.03 4.00
N GLY A 364 27.51 -23.55 2.77
CA GLY A 364 28.34 -24.67 2.31
C GLY A 364 27.76 -26.05 2.62
N GLN A 365 26.76 -26.16 3.50
CA GLN A 365 26.16 -27.44 3.88
C GLN A 365 24.62 -27.43 3.88
N LYS A 366 24.01 -26.36 4.38
CA LYS A 366 22.56 -26.20 4.52
C LYS A 366 22.08 -24.95 3.79
N VAL A 367 20.95 -25.10 3.11
CA VAL A 367 20.20 -24.03 2.46
C VAL A 367 19.17 -23.51 3.45
N PHE A 368 19.11 -22.20 3.61
CA PHE A 368 18.12 -21.52 4.42
C PHE A 368 17.25 -20.64 3.53
N LYS A 369 15.96 -21.00 3.47
CA LYS A 369 14.92 -20.26 2.76
C LYS A 369 14.41 -19.12 3.62
N TYR A 370 13.94 -18.07 2.94
CA TYR A 370 13.49 -16.84 3.59
C TYR A 370 12.23 -17.05 4.43
N SER A 371 12.04 -16.15 5.39
CA SER A 371 10.85 -16.00 6.22
C SER A 371 9.95 -14.85 5.73
N SER A 372 10.49 -13.81 5.08
CA SER A 372 9.71 -12.77 4.38
C SER A 372 10.48 -12.13 3.22
N GLN A 373 9.79 -11.54 2.24
CA GLN A 373 10.38 -10.96 1.02
C GLN A 373 9.39 -10.07 0.22
N ASP A 374 9.89 -9.26 -0.73
CA ASP A 374 9.11 -8.22 -1.46
C ASP A 374 8.51 -8.63 -2.83
N PHE A 375 8.70 -9.84 -3.32
CA PHE A 375 8.24 -10.31 -4.64
C PHE A 375 6.75 -10.65 -4.59
N THR A 376 5.90 -9.62 -4.70
CA THR A 376 4.44 -9.71 -4.55
C THR A 376 3.74 -10.56 -5.62
N SER A 377 4.30 -10.67 -6.82
CA SER A 377 3.76 -11.48 -7.93
C SER A 377 4.65 -12.67 -8.29
N GLY A 378 5.49 -13.11 -7.34
CA GLY A 378 6.44 -14.20 -7.52
C GLY A 378 7.64 -13.89 -8.42
N GLN A 379 7.72 -12.68 -8.94
CA GLN A 379 8.85 -12.17 -9.70
C GLN A 379 8.99 -10.65 -9.57
N ILE A 380 10.19 -10.15 -9.81
CA ILE A 380 10.48 -8.74 -10.04
C ILE A 380 10.90 -8.60 -11.50
N VAL A 381 10.14 -7.84 -12.28
CA VAL A 381 10.46 -7.53 -13.69
C VAL A 381 11.19 -6.20 -13.76
N LEU A 382 12.37 -6.17 -14.37
CA LEU A 382 13.18 -4.98 -14.63
C LEU A 382 13.23 -4.73 -16.14
N LYS A 383 12.80 -3.55 -16.58
CA LYS A 383 13.04 -3.11 -17.97
C LYS A 383 14.49 -2.69 -18.15
N GLN A 384 14.86 -2.41 -19.39
CA GLN A 384 16.19 -1.89 -19.72
C GLN A 384 16.53 -0.67 -18.86
N GLY A 385 17.63 -0.75 -18.10
CA GLY A 385 18.13 0.33 -17.26
C GLY A 385 17.31 0.58 -15.99
N ASP A 386 16.28 -0.24 -15.70
CA ASP A 386 15.52 -0.12 -14.46
C ASP A 386 16.37 -0.54 -13.26
N GLN A 387 16.19 0.18 -12.16
CA GLN A 387 16.68 -0.20 -10.84
C GLN A 387 15.51 -0.54 -9.93
N LYS A 388 15.71 -1.48 -9.00
CA LYS A 388 14.74 -1.77 -7.95
C LYS A 388 15.41 -2.24 -6.68
N GLU A 389 14.91 -1.78 -5.55
CA GLU A 389 15.30 -2.31 -4.24
C GLU A 389 14.39 -3.48 -3.87
N PHE A 390 14.94 -4.52 -3.26
CA PHE A 390 14.16 -5.59 -2.65
C PHE A 390 14.73 -5.98 -1.29
N ASN A 391 13.83 -6.42 -0.42
CA ASN A 391 14.14 -6.93 0.92
C ASN A 391 13.90 -8.44 0.98
N MET A 392 14.73 -9.12 1.75
CA MET A 392 14.53 -10.50 2.17
C MET A 392 14.93 -10.65 3.63
N PHE A 393 14.15 -11.41 4.37
CA PHE A 393 14.36 -11.70 5.78
C PHE A 393 14.50 -13.22 5.98
N PHE A 394 15.48 -13.63 6.78
CA PHE A 394 15.75 -15.02 7.14
C PHE A 394 15.80 -15.14 8.65
N GLY A 395 14.95 -15.97 9.23
CA GLY A 395 14.87 -16.14 10.67
C GLY A 395 14.05 -17.38 11.03
N PRO A 396 12.94 -17.26 11.79
CA PRO A 396 12.14 -18.41 12.18
C PRO A 396 11.49 -19.10 10.97
N ASN A 397 11.23 -20.39 11.11
CA ASN A 397 10.49 -21.15 10.10
C ASN A 397 9.01 -20.75 10.10
N ILE A 398 8.52 -20.27 8.95
CA ILE A 398 7.12 -19.86 8.74
C ILE A 398 6.25 -20.93 8.05
N GLY A 399 6.79 -22.11 7.77
CA GLY A 399 6.11 -23.14 6.98
C GLY A 399 6.21 -22.89 5.46
N TYR A 400 5.37 -23.58 4.67
CA TYR A 400 5.31 -23.44 3.19
C TYR A 400 6.65 -23.68 2.45
N GLY A 401 7.53 -24.48 3.07
CA GLY A 401 8.89 -24.76 2.59
C GLY A 401 9.95 -23.73 2.97
N GLY A 402 9.61 -22.79 3.87
CA GLY A 402 10.59 -22.01 4.61
C GLY A 402 11.43 -22.90 5.53
N THR A 403 12.52 -22.34 6.03
CA THR A 403 13.41 -23.03 6.96
C THR A 403 13.83 -22.08 8.06
N GLU A 404 14.09 -22.60 9.24
CA GLU A 404 14.70 -21.82 10.31
C GLU A 404 16.15 -21.49 9.98
N PHE A 405 16.54 -20.23 10.13
CA PHE A 405 17.90 -19.78 9.97
C PHE A 405 18.72 -20.10 11.23
N GLU A 406 19.48 -21.19 11.14
CA GLU A 406 20.37 -21.65 12.21
C GLU A 406 21.78 -21.11 11.98
N TYR A 407 22.19 -20.16 12.81
CA TYR A 407 23.52 -19.58 12.76
C TYR A 407 24.56 -20.43 13.49
N ASP A 408 25.71 -20.63 12.83
CA ASP A 408 26.90 -21.29 13.35
C ASP A 408 28.10 -20.37 13.05
N SER A 409 28.67 -19.80 14.10
CA SER A 409 29.82 -18.88 14.01
C SER A 409 31.08 -19.45 13.35
N SER A 410 31.17 -20.78 13.20
CA SER A 410 32.30 -21.43 12.50
C SER A 410 32.12 -21.47 10.97
N LYS A 411 30.97 -21.05 10.46
CA LYS A 411 30.60 -21.15 9.05
C LYS A 411 30.63 -19.79 8.36
N GLU A 412 30.94 -19.83 7.08
CA GLU A 412 30.69 -18.70 6.19
C GLU A 412 29.29 -18.81 5.60
N TYR A 413 28.65 -17.66 5.40
CA TYR A 413 27.31 -17.57 4.86
C TYR A 413 27.31 -16.71 3.61
N PHE A 414 26.56 -17.17 2.61
CA PHE A 414 26.43 -16.53 1.32
C PHE A 414 24.96 -16.30 1.00
N PHE A 415 24.63 -15.13 0.47
CA PHE A 415 23.38 -14.93 -0.25
C PHE A 415 23.57 -15.51 -1.66
N ARG A 416 22.91 -16.64 -1.92
CA ARG A 416 23.05 -17.40 -3.16
C ARG A 416 21.96 -16.99 -4.14
N ILE A 417 22.40 -16.63 -5.34
CA ILE A 417 21.59 -16.30 -6.50
C ILE A 417 21.68 -17.49 -7.47
N SER A 418 20.55 -18.01 -7.92
CA SER A 418 20.46 -19.18 -8.80
C SER A 418 19.41 -18.97 -9.90
N GLU A 419 19.58 -17.91 -10.69
CA GLU A 419 18.69 -17.56 -11.78
C GLU A 419 19.06 -18.29 -13.08
N PRO A 420 18.11 -18.51 -14.02
CA PRO A 420 18.42 -19.14 -15.31
C PRO A 420 19.47 -18.41 -16.13
N TRP A 421 19.60 -17.10 -15.94
CA TRP A 421 20.54 -16.23 -16.62
C TRP A 421 21.87 -16.03 -15.88
N GLY A 422 21.99 -16.52 -14.64
CA GLY A 422 23.23 -16.36 -13.88
C GLY A 422 23.12 -16.87 -12.44
N SER A 423 24.26 -17.29 -11.88
CA SER A 423 24.35 -17.69 -10.49
C SER A 423 25.59 -17.09 -9.83
N PHE A 424 25.48 -16.74 -8.56
CA PHE A 424 26.56 -16.15 -7.78
C PHE A 424 26.31 -16.32 -6.28
N ASN A 425 27.37 -16.35 -5.47
CA ASN A 425 27.30 -16.41 -4.01
C ASN A 425 27.88 -15.12 -3.43
N ILE A 426 27.03 -14.19 -3.00
CA ILE A 426 27.45 -12.95 -2.37
C ILE A 426 27.86 -13.25 -0.91
N PRO A 427 29.13 -13.00 -0.50
CA PRO A 427 29.56 -13.26 0.87
C PRO A 427 28.92 -12.28 1.85
N LEU A 428 28.25 -12.80 2.88
CA LEU A 428 27.53 -11.97 3.86
C LEU A 428 28.39 -11.50 5.03
N LYS A 429 29.54 -12.16 5.27
CA LYS A 429 30.46 -11.84 6.38
C LYS A 429 29.72 -11.71 7.73
N LEU A 430 28.89 -12.71 8.05
CA LEU A 430 28.23 -12.83 9.36
C LEU A 430 29.29 -13.17 10.41
N GLN A 431 30.02 -12.18 10.90
CA GLN A 431 30.92 -12.32 12.05
C GLN A 431 30.54 -11.23 13.06
N ASN A 432 30.51 -11.60 14.34
CA ASN A 432 30.35 -10.65 15.44
C ASN A 432 31.57 -9.76 15.61
#